data_AF-A0A524LBR8-F1
#
_entry.id   AF-A0A524LBR8-F1
#
_cell.length_a   1.000
_cell.length_b   1.000
_cell.length_c   1.000
_cell.angle_alpha   90.00
_cell.angle_beta   90.00
_cell.angle_gamma   90.00
#
_symmetry.space_group_name_H-M   'P 1'
#
loop_
_entity.id
_entity.type
_entity.pdbx_description
1 polymer ?
#
loop_
_entity_poly.entity_id
_entity_poly.type
_entity_poly.pdbx_seq_one_letter_code
_entity_poly.pdbx_strand_id
1 'polypeptide(L)'
;MDTFLNRIIRAAKLDVHLFEEVEADSSAMGQATLVVILSSLAAGIGNGLELGFWALIVNTIAALVGWYVWAFMTYFIGTKFIPEPQTEADQGQLLRTIGFSSSPGIIRVLGIVPGLGSVISFIASVW
;
A
#
# COMPACT_ATOMS: atom_id res chain seq x y z
N MET A 1 18.29 -12.11 5.95
CA MET A 1 17.64 -10.82 6.25
C MET A 1 17.24 -10.22 4.93
N ASP A 2 15.97 -10.29 4.56
CA ASP A 2 15.48 -9.53 3.42
C ASP A 2 15.43 -8.06 3.81
N THR A 3 16.01 -7.21 2.97
CA THR A 3 15.99 -5.77 3.19
C THR A 3 14.58 -5.26 2.96
N PHE A 4 14.19 -4.17 3.64
CA PHE A 4 12.89 -3.53 3.42
C PHE A 4 12.64 -3.21 1.94
N LEU A 5 13.68 -2.80 1.20
CA LEU A 5 13.61 -2.56 -0.24
C LEU A 5 13.34 -3.84 -1.04
N ASN A 6 13.91 -4.99 -0.66
CA ASN A 6 13.59 -6.27 -1.30
C ASN A 6 12.11 -6.62 -1.10
N ARG A 7 11.59 -6.46 0.12
CA ARG A 7 10.16 -6.66 0.41
C ARG A 7 9.28 -5.75 -0.46
N ILE A 8 9.60 -4.47 -0.62
CA ILE A 8 8.86 -3.57 -1.52
C ILE A 8 8.84 -4.08 -2.97
N ILE A 9 10.01 -4.49 -3.50
CA ILE A 9 10.12 -4.95 -4.90
C ILE A 9 9.33 -6.24 -5.10
N ARG A 10 9.42 -7.19 -4.15
CA ARG A 10 8.68 -8.46 -4.18
C ARG A 10 7.16 -8.21 -4.11
N ALA A 11 6.71 -7.28 -3.26
CA ALA A 11 5.30 -6.90 -3.16
C ALA A 11 4.81 -6.28 -4.48
N ALA A 12 5.59 -5.38 -5.07
CA ALA A 12 5.25 -4.77 -6.35
C ALA A 12 5.16 -5.80 -7.50
N LYS A 13 5.85 -6.94 -7.36
CA LYS A 13 5.83 -8.07 -8.31
C LYS A 13 4.78 -9.14 -7.99
N LEU A 14 3.88 -8.92 -7.02
CA LEU A 14 2.87 -9.89 -6.59
C LEU A 14 3.46 -11.23 -6.10
N ASP A 15 4.62 -11.19 -5.42
CA ASP A 15 5.19 -12.40 -4.83
C ASP A 15 4.36 -12.88 -3.64
N VAL A 16 3.64 -14.00 -3.82
CA VAL A 16 2.78 -14.62 -2.80
C VAL A 16 3.54 -14.94 -1.52
N HIS A 17 4.78 -15.42 -1.62
CA HIS A 17 5.58 -15.80 -0.45
C HIS A 17 5.92 -14.57 0.41
N LEU A 18 6.01 -13.38 -0.20
CA LEU A 18 6.19 -12.17 0.57
C LEU A 18 4.94 -11.85 1.38
N PHE A 19 3.76 -11.99 0.78
CA PHE A 19 2.51 -11.69 1.50
C PHE A 19 2.35 -12.61 2.70
N GLU A 20 2.65 -13.91 2.56
CA GLU A 20 2.71 -14.85 3.70
C GLU A 20 3.76 -14.44 4.74
N GLU A 21 4.95 -13.99 4.30
CA GLU A 21 6.02 -13.53 5.20
C GLU A 21 5.58 -12.32 6.04
N VAL A 22 5.02 -11.28 5.41
CA VAL A 22 4.59 -10.05 6.12
C VAL A 22 3.30 -10.26 6.90
N GLU A 23 2.48 -11.24 6.50
CA GLU A 23 1.34 -11.69 7.27
C GLU A 23 1.79 -12.30 8.60
N ALA A 24 2.75 -13.22 8.57
CA ALA A 24 3.28 -13.87 9.76
C ALA A 24 4.18 -12.95 10.62
N ASP A 25 4.85 -11.96 10.01
CA ASP A 25 5.77 -11.04 10.69
C ASP A 25 5.03 -9.91 11.41
N SER A 26 4.77 -10.09 12.71
CA SER A 26 4.12 -9.06 13.54
C SER A 26 4.86 -7.72 13.60
N SER A 27 6.18 -7.72 13.36
CA SER A 27 7.02 -6.51 13.37
C SER A 27 6.91 -5.68 12.07
N ALA A 28 6.34 -6.25 11.00
CA ALA A 28 6.27 -5.61 9.69
C ALA A 28 5.20 -4.49 9.60
N MET A 29 4.44 -4.21 10.67
CA MET A 29 3.42 -3.15 10.67
C MET A 29 4.00 -1.75 10.38
N GLY A 30 5.17 -1.45 10.96
CA GLY A 30 5.87 -0.18 10.68
C GLY A 30 6.33 -0.09 9.22
N GLN A 31 6.78 -1.21 8.65
CA GLN A 31 7.16 -1.30 7.24
C GLN A 31 5.95 -1.09 6.33
N ALA A 32 4.82 -1.76 6.60
CA ALA A 32 3.58 -1.62 5.85
C ALA A 32 3.07 -0.17 5.85
N THR A 33 3.08 0.48 7.02
CA THR A 33 2.74 1.90 7.15
C THR A 33 3.66 2.78 6.30
N LEU A 34 4.97 2.51 6.32
CA LEU A 34 5.94 3.24 5.52
C LEU A 34 5.70 3.06 4.01
N VAL A 35 5.33 1.86 3.55
CA VAL A 35 4.97 1.62 2.14
C VAL A 35 3.78 2.49 1.72
N VAL A 36 2.73 2.56 2.56
CA VAL A 36 1.54 3.39 2.28
C VAL A 36 1.92 4.88 2.22
N ILE A 37 2.75 5.35 3.15
CA ILE A 37 3.26 6.74 3.14
C ILE A 37 4.04 7.02 1.85
N LEU A 38 5.00 6.16 1.50
CA LEU A 38 5.83 6.33 0.31
C LEU A 38 4.98 6.34 -0.97
N SER A 39 4.01 5.43 -1.07
CA SER A 39 3.08 5.35 -2.20
C SER A 39 2.20 6.61 -2.31
N SER A 40 1.71 7.12 -1.17
CA SER A 40 0.89 8.32 -1.11
C SER A 40 1.67 9.59 -1.48
N LEU A 41 2.91 9.70 -1.00
CA LEU A 41 3.82 10.79 -1.37
C LEU A 41 4.17 10.72 -2.86
N ALA A 42 4.45 9.53 -3.39
CA ALA A 42 4.75 9.32 -4.81
C ALA A 42 3.58 9.76 -5.70
N ALA A 43 2.33 9.42 -5.32
CA ALA A 43 1.13 9.90 -6.02
C ALA A 43 0.97 11.44 -5.93
N GLY A 44 1.38 12.02 -4.80
CA GLY A 44 1.39 13.45 -4.57
C GLY A 44 2.45 14.22 -5.37
N ILE A 45 3.60 13.65 -5.72
CA ILE A 45 4.66 14.38 -6.44
C ILE A 45 4.23 14.77 -7.87
N GLY A 46 3.48 13.91 -8.56
CA GLY A 46 3.02 14.18 -9.93
C GLY A 46 1.93 15.24 -10.05
N ASN A 47 1.15 15.50 -8.98
CA ASN A 47 0.01 16.44 -8.97
C ASN A 47 0.15 17.59 -7.95
N GLY A 48 0.89 17.35 -6.87
CA GLY A 48 0.92 18.18 -5.66
C GLY A 48 1.96 19.29 -5.68
N LEU A 49 2.88 19.32 -6.65
CA LEU A 49 3.71 20.51 -6.88
C LEU A 49 2.86 21.74 -7.24
N GLU A 50 1.69 21.53 -7.84
CA GLU A 50 0.73 22.61 -8.14
C GLU A 50 -0.19 22.96 -6.96
N LEU A 51 -0.53 21.99 -6.11
CA LEU A 51 -1.48 22.14 -4.99
C LEU A 51 -0.82 22.52 -3.64
N GLY A 52 0.51 22.44 -3.55
CA GLY A 52 1.31 22.88 -2.40
C GLY A 52 1.52 21.82 -1.30
N PHE A 53 2.46 22.10 -0.39
CA PHE A 53 2.89 21.19 0.68
C PHE A 53 1.76 20.73 1.61
N TRP A 54 0.79 21.60 1.90
CA TRP A 54 -0.35 21.26 2.75
C TRP A 54 -1.24 20.17 2.12
N ALA A 55 -1.42 20.21 0.80
CA ALA A 55 -2.18 19.19 0.09
C ALA A 55 -1.50 17.81 0.18
N LEU A 56 -0.17 17.75 0.15
CA LEU A 56 0.58 16.50 0.31
C LEU A 56 0.36 15.87 1.70
N ILE A 57 0.37 16.68 2.75
CA ILE A 57 0.12 16.21 4.12
C ILE A 57 -1.30 15.66 4.24
N VAL A 58 -2.30 16.45 3.81
CA VAL A 58 -3.71 16.05 3.89
C VAL A 58 -3.97 14.78 3.09
N ASN A 59 -3.40 14.67 1.88
CA ASN A 59 -3.51 13.46 1.06
C ASN A 59 -2.88 12.23 1.74
N THR A 60 -1.71 12.39 2.35
CA THR A 60 -1.04 11.29 3.05
C THR A 60 -1.83 10.82 4.26
N ILE A 61 -2.41 11.73 5.04
CA ILE A 61 -3.28 11.39 6.17
C ILE A 61 -4.55 10.69 5.67
N ALA A 62 -5.19 11.23 4.63
CA ALA A 62 -6.38 10.63 4.03
C ALA A 62 -6.09 9.22 3.51
N ALA A 63 -4.92 9.00 2.89
CA ALA A 63 -4.50 7.68 2.41
C ALA A 63 -4.27 6.69 3.55
N LEU A 64 -3.64 7.11 4.66
CA LEU A 64 -3.46 6.26 5.84
C LEU A 64 -4.79 5.88 6.49
N VAL A 65 -5.70 6.84 6.64
CA VAL A 65 -7.05 6.58 7.17
C VAL A 65 -7.82 5.66 6.22
N GLY A 66 -7.79 5.96 4.92
CA GLY A 66 -8.45 5.15 3.89
C GLY A 66 -7.94 3.72 3.87
N TRP A 67 -6.62 3.53 3.95
CA TRP A 67 -6.01 2.21 4.07
C TRP A 67 -6.49 1.45 5.30
N TYR A 68 -6.50 2.10 6.47
CA TYR A 68 -6.95 1.45 7.70
C TYR A 68 -8.43 1.06 7.65
N VAL A 69 -9.28 1.98 7.17
CA VAL A 69 -10.72 1.73 6.99
C VAL A 69 -10.95 0.61 5.99
N TRP A 70 -10.25 0.63 4.85
CA TRP A 70 -10.35 -0.41 3.83
C TRP A 70 -9.94 -1.77 4.38
N ALA A 71 -8.79 -1.86 5.06
CA ALA A 71 -8.32 -3.10 5.66
C ALA A 71 -9.30 -3.65 6.71
N PHE A 72 -9.89 -2.78 7.52
CA PHE A 72 -10.92 -3.18 8.47
C PHE A 72 -12.19 -3.67 7.78
N MET A 73 -12.65 -2.99 6.73
CA MET A 73 -13.81 -3.43 5.95
C MET A 73 -13.57 -4.78 5.30
N THR A 74 -12.41 -4.99 4.65
CA THR A 74 -12.07 -6.27 4.03
C THR A 74 -11.96 -7.39 5.07
N TYR A 75 -11.40 -7.11 6.24
CA TYR A 75 -11.37 -8.04 7.37
C TYR A 75 -12.78 -8.41 7.81
N PHE A 76 -13.63 -7.40 8.04
CA PHE A 76 -14.99 -7.62 8.53
C PHE A 76 -15.83 -8.42 7.52
N ILE A 77 -15.76 -8.05 6.24
CA ILE A 77 -16.49 -8.74 5.18
C ILE A 77 -16.00 -10.19 5.06
N GLY A 78 -14.68 -10.40 4.94
CA GLY A 78 -14.10 -11.73 4.71
C GLY A 78 -14.21 -12.67 5.90
N THR A 79 -14.12 -12.16 7.14
CA THR A 79 -14.06 -13.03 8.34
C THR A 79 -15.35 -13.07 9.15
N LYS A 80 -16.22 -12.06 9.06
CA LYS A 80 -17.46 -11.96 9.85
C LYS A 80 -18.72 -12.05 9.00
N PHE A 81 -18.73 -11.43 7.84
CA PHE A 81 -19.92 -11.42 6.97
C PHE A 81 -20.01 -12.66 6.08
N ILE A 82 -18.87 -13.15 5.57
CA ILE A 82 -18.78 -14.33 4.70
C ILE A 82 -17.73 -15.32 5.23
N PRO A 83 -17.89 -15.86 6.45
CA PRO A 83 -16.90 -16.79 7.00
C PRO A 83 -16.99 -18.15 6.30
N GLU A 84 -15.85 -18.71 5.89
CA GLU A 84 -15.71 -20.13 5.59
C GLU A 84 -15.14 -20.86 6.82
N PRO A 85 -15.37 -22.18 6.97
CA PRO A 85 -14.83 -22.95 8.10
C PRO A 85 -13.31 -22.89 8.25
N GLN A 86 -12.61 -22.57 7.16
CA GLN A 86 -11.16 -22.43 7.05
C GLN A 86 -10.67 -20.98 7.12
N THR A 87 -11.57 -20.00 7.24
CA THR A 87 -11.20 -18.58 7.30
C THR A 87 -10.57 -18.26 8.64
N GLU A 88 -9.24 -18.20 8.66
CA GLU A 88 -8.46 -17.71 9.79
C GLU A 88 -7.64 -16.50 9.33
N ALA A 89 -8.06 -15.31 9.74
CA ALA A 89 -7.31 -14.09 9.51
C ALA A 89 -7.49 -13.13 10.69
N ASP A 90 -6.41 -12.50 11.10
CA ASP A 90 -6.38 -11.41 12.07
C ASP A 90 -6.38 -10.05 11.37
N GLN A 91 -6.92 -9.03 12.04
CA GLN A 91 -6.93 -7.67 11.48
C GLN A 91 -5.52 -7.15 11.20
N GLY A 92 -4.54 -7.47 12.05
CA GLY A 92 -3.15 -7.06 11.89
C GLY A 92 -2.46 -7.72 10.70
N GLN A 93 -2.78 -8.99 10.44
CA GLN A 93 -2.32 -9.71 9.25
C GLN A 93 -2.77 -9.01 7.97
N LEU A 94 -4.07 -8.71 7.88
CA LEU A 94 -4.66 -8.05 6.72
C LEU A 94 -4.14 -6.62 6.52
N LEU A 95 -3.98 -5.86 7.60
CA LEU A 95 -3.38 -4.53 7.55
C LEU A 95 -1.97 -4.58 6.95
N ARG A 96 -1.11 -5.50 7.43
CA ARG A 96 0.26 -5.63 6.91
C ARG A 96 0.28 -5.97 5.43
N THR A 97 -0.49 -6.96 5.00
CA THR A 97 -0.51 -7.40 3.59
C THR A 97 -1.06 -6.31 2.67
N ILE A 98 -2.16 -5.64 3.03
CA ILE A 98 -2.72 -4.52 2.26
C ILE A 98 -1.76 -3.32 2.25
N GLY A 99 -1.03 -3.07 3.33
CA GLY A 99 -0.02 -2.00 3.35
C GLY A 99 1.10 -2.27 2.34
N PHE A 100 1.63 -3.50 2.31
CA PHE A 100 2.61 -3.90 1.29
C PHE A 100 2.03 -3.92 -0.13
N SER A 101 0.74 -4.19 -0.29
CA SER A 101 0.03 -4.12 -1.58
C SER A 101 0.11 -2.73 -2.22
N SER A 102 0.38 -1.68 -1.44
CA SER A 102 0.56 -0.31 -1.95
C SER A 102 1.93 -0.07 -2.63
N SER A 103 2.85 -1.03 -2.59
CA SER A 103 4.23 -0.93 -3.11
C SER A 103 4.36 -0.48 -4.58
N PRO A 104 3.58 -1.00 -5.54
CA PRO A 104 3.64 -0.56 -6.93
C PRO A 104 3.40 0.94 -7.08
N GLY A 105 2.57 1.53 -6.21
CA GLY A 105 2.26 2.96 -6.25
C GLY A 105 3.45 3.88 -6.03
N ILE A 106 4.54 3.37 -5.44
CA ILE A 106 5.80 4.12 -5.27
C ILE A 106 6.40 4.53 -6.63
N ILE A 107 6.15 3.77 -7.70
CA ILE A 107 6.64 4.09 -9.06
C ILE A 107 6.12 5.44 -9.57
N ARG A 108 5.01 5.96 -9.02
CA ARG A 108 4.44 7.26 -9.37
C ARG A 108 5.39 8.44 -9.12
N VAL A 109 6.46 8.24 -8.34
CA VAL A 109 7.55 9.23 -8.19
C VAL A 109 8.20 9.60 -9.53
N LEU A 110 8.21 8.66 -10.50
CA LEU A 110 8.72 8.89 -11.85
C LEU A 110 7.79 9.79 -12.70
N GLY A 111 6.59 10.09 -12.20
CA GLY A 111 5.66 11.03 -12.82
C GLY A 111 6.14 12.48 -12.86
N ILE A 112 7.26 12.80 -12.20
CA ILE A 112 7.96 14.09 -12.35
C ILE A 112 8.50 14.31 -13.77
N VAL A 113 8.69 13.24 -14.55
CA VAL A 113 9.12 13.32 -15.94
C VAL A 113 7.93 13.69 -16.83
N PRO A 114 7.99 14.84 -17.54
CA PRO A 114 6.92 15.26 -18.43
C PRO A 114 6.56 14.17 -19.45
N GLY A 115 5.26 13.89 -19.61
CA GLY A 115 4.76 12.87 -20.55
C GLY A 115 4.70 11.43 -20.01
N LEU A 116 5.32 11.13 -18.86
CA LEU A 116 5.25 9.79 -18.25
C LEU A 116 4.19 9.66 -17.16
N GLY A 117 3.74 10.77 -16.57
CA GLY A 117 2.85 10.77 -15.40
C GLY A 117 1.55 9.97 -15.58
N SER A 118 0.87 10.11 -16.71
CA SER A 118 -0.39 9.39 -16.98
C SER A 118 -0.18 7.88 -17.15
N VAL A 119 0.84 7.48 -17.90
CA VAL A 119 1.18 6.07 -18.14
C VAL A 119 1.56 5.37 -16.85
N ILE A 120 2.44 6.00 -16.06
CA ILE A 120 2.89 5.46 -14.77
C ILE A 120 1.71 5.36 -13.79
N SER A 121 0.86 6.39 -13.73
CA SER A 121 -0.32 6.40 -12.86
C SER A 121 -1.29 5.28 -13.23
N PHE A 122 -1.49 5.04 -14.53
CA PHE A 122 -2.32 3.96 -15.04
C PHE A 122 -1.76 2.58 -14.67
N ILE A 123 -0.47 2.33 -14.93
CA ILE A 123 0.19 1.06 -14.56
C ILE A 123 0.04 0.80 -13.06
N ALA A 124 0.26 1.82 -12.24
CA ALA A 124 0.15 1.70 -10.80
C ALA A 124 -1.30 1.58 -10.29
N SER A 125 -2.32 1.92 -11.08
CA SER A 125 -3.74 1.77 -10.71
C SER A 125 -4.35 0.44 -11.17
N VAL A 126 -3.72 -0.23 -12.14
CA VAL A 126 -4.16 -1.56 -12.60
C VAL A 126 -3.75 -2.65 -11.61
N TRP A 127 -2.69 -2.40 -10.84
CA TRP A 127 -2.33 -3.22 -9.70
C TRP A 127 -3.38 -3.07 -8.60
#